data_AF-A0A2G2JT12-F1
#
_entry.id   AF-A0A2G2JT12-F1
#
_cell.length_a   1.000
_cell.length_b   1.000
_cell.length_c   1.000
_cell.angle_alpha   90.00
_cell.angle_beta   90.00
_cell.angle_gamma   90.00
#
_symmetry.space_group_name_H-M   'P 1'
#
loop_
_entity.id
_entity.type
_entity.pdbx_description
1 polymer ?
#
loop_
_entity_poly.entity_id
_entity_poly.type
_entity_poly.pdbx_seq_one_letter_code
_entity_poly.pdbx_strand_id
1 'polypeptide(L)'
;MKYDTKRRPHRDLETLVDYQLIRISERLEEGDCAGINHDMTACLLSLSLWAESLINLGGFSIFRERFKEKDSYHKRVEKILPNFDVNDIEKLREILAELQTARNSLAHPKPSNIEVTVHEGRDEFSVFDRDYRRLLNLDFLEKSNQVLEDFYFTMCEHPKVKDYGFIETAVQAD
;
A
#
# COMPACT_ATOMS: atom_id res chain seq x y z
N MET A 1 -1.53 -23.78 30.16
CA MET A 1 -2.11 -22.42 30.06
C MET A 1 -2.21 -22.09 28.58
N LYS A 2 -3.43 -21.92 28.05
CA LYS A 2 -3.65 -21.48 26.66
C LYS A 2 -4.06 -20.02 26.71
N TYR A 3 -3.40 -19.20 25.92
CA TYR A 3 -3.73 -17.79 25.76
C TYR A 3 -4.33 -17.64 24.37
N ASP A 4 -5.48 -16.99 24.27
CA ASP A 4 -5.95 -16.49 23.00
C ASP A 4 -5.13 -15.22 22.70
N THR A 5 -4.01 -15.41 22.01
CA THR A 5 -3.19 -14.29 21.54
C THR A 5 -3.69 -13.88 20.19
N LYS A 6 -4.20 -12.70 20.21
CA LYS A 6 -4.76 -12.05 19.07
C LYS A 6 -3.63 -10.94 18.77
N ARG A 7 -3.24 -10.55 17.53
CA ARG A 7 -2.27 -9.46 17.20
C ARG A 7 -2.75 -8.51 16.10
N ARG A 8 -2.36 -7.21 16.13
CA ARG A 8 -2.42 -6.27 14.97
C ARG A 8 -1.43 -6.79 13.91
N PRO A 9 -1.90 -7.34 12.78
CA PRO A 9 -0.98 -7.83 11.77
C PRO A 9 -0.35 -6.61 11.08
N HIS A 10 0.98 -6.54 11.13
CA HIS A 10 1.80 -5.59 10.38
C HIS A 10 1.89 -4.14 10.88
N ARG A 11 1.82 -3.90 12.20
CA ARG A 11 2.23 -2.61 12.79
C ARG A 11 3.62 -2.17 12.32
N ASP A 12 4.53 -3.11 12.12
CA ASP A 12 5.87 -2.82 11.62
C ASP A 12 5.87 -2.21 10.20
N LEU A 13 4.96 -2.61 9.31
CA LEU A 13 4.87 -2.05 7.94
C LEU A 13 4.33 -0.62 7.94
N GLU A 14 3.28 -0.37 8.73
CA GLU A 14 2.73 0.98 8.95
C GLU A 14 3.81 1.90 9.53
N THR A 15 4.45 1.49 10.63
CA THR A 15 5.51 2.31 11.26
C THR A 15 6.72 2.52 10.36
N LEU A 16 7.00 1.59 9.45
CA LEU A 16 8.05 1.77 8.44
C LEU A 16 7.69 2.88 7.44
N VAL A 17 6.44 2.90 6.98
CA VAL A 17 5.96 3.97 6.08
C VAL A 17 5.99 5.32 6.79
N ASP A 18 5.47 5.41 8.01
CA ASP A 18 5.50 6.65 8.78
C ASP A 18 6.94 7.16 8.98
N TYR A 19 7.85 6.26 9.36
CA TYR A 19 9.27 6.58 9.48
C TYR A 19 9.85 7.10 8.17
N GLN A 20 9.56 6.45 7.04
CA GLN A 20 10.06 6.85 5.73
C GLN A 20 9.52 8.21 5.30
N LEU A 21 8.23 8.48 5.51
CA LEU A 21 7.61 9.77 5.21
C LEU A 21 8.27 10.91 6.00
N ILE A 22 8.47 10.71 7.31
CA ILE A 22 9.16 11.69 8.17
C ILE A 22 10.56 11.96 7.62
N ARG A 23 11.34 10.92 7.31
CA ARG A 23 12.70 11.09 6.78
C ARG A 23 12.73 11.80 5.42
N ILE A 24 11.80 11.48 4.53
CA ILE A 24 11.72 12.14 3.22
C ILE A 24 11.37 13.62 3.40
N SER A 25 10.40 13.93 4.26
CA SER A 25 9.99 15.30 4.57
C SER A 25 11.14 16.12 5.16
N GLU A 26 11.83 15.60 6.20
CA GLU A 26 13.00 16.25 6.83
C GLU A 26 14.08 16.59 5.78
N ARG A 27 14.44 15.63 4.92
CA ARG A 27 15.46 15.84 3.89
C ARG A 27 15.05 16.88 2.84
N LEU A 28 13.79 16.88 2.44
CA LEU A 28 13.26 17.87 1.49
C LEU A 28 13.27 19.28 2.09
N GLU A 29 12.92 19.43 3.36
CA GLU A 29 12.99 20.72 4.09
C GLU A 29 14.43 21.25 4.20
N GLU A 30 15.39 20.35 4.41
CA GLU A 30 16.83 20.67 4.44
C GLU A 30 17.42 20.95 3.05
N GLY A 31 16.67 20.73 1.97
CA GLY A 31 17.13 20.86 0.59
C GLY A 31 18.09 19.72 0.16
N ASP A 32 18.16 18.64 0.92
CA ASP A 32 18.94 17.44 0.59
C ASP A 32 18.19 16.55 -0.40
N CYS A 33 18.30 16.88 -1.68
CA CYS A 33 17.68 16.13 -2.77
C CYS A 33 18.50 14.89 -3.19
N ALA A 34 19.68 14.64 -2.61
CA ALA A 34 20.59 13.61 -3.09
C ALA A 34 20.03 12.20 -2.84
N GLY A 35 19.57 11.52 -3.90
CA GLY A 35 19.00 10.18 -3.77
C GLY A 35 17.58 10.14 -3.17
N ILE A 36 16.89 11.28 -3.06
CA ILE A 36 15.52 11.35 -2.51
C ILE A 36 14.53 10.45 -3.27
N ASN A 37 14.73 10.29 -4.58
CA ASN A 37 13.93 9.39 -5.40
C ASN A 37 14.06 7.92 -4.95
N HIS A 38 15.21 7.51 -4.41
CA HIS A 38 15.39 6.16 -3.88
C HIS A 38 14.62 5.97 -2.58
N ASP A 39 14.64 6.96 -1.69
CA ASP A 39 13.87 6.94 -0.46
C ASP A 39 12.37 6.91 -0.75
N MET A 40 11.90 7.77 -1.67
CA MET A 40 10.51 7.76 -2.14
C MET A 40 10.13 6.43 -2.79
N THR A 41 11.04 5.80 -3.55
CA THR A 41 10.79 4.47 -4.13
C THR A 41 10.65 3.40 -3.05
N ALA A 42 11.49 3.45 -2.00
CA ALA A 42 11.39 2.54 -0.87
C ALA A 42 10.09 2.74 -0.09
N CYS A 43 9.65 3.99 0.09
CA CYS A 43 8.36 4.33 0.68
C CYS A 43 7.19 3.81 -0.16
N LEU A 44 7.23 4.01 -1.49
CA LEU A 44 6.21 3.52 -2.42
C LEU A 44 6.05 1.99 -2.37
N LEU A 45 7.17 1.25 -2.26
CA LEU A 45 7.15 -0.20 -2.10
C LEU A 45 6.55 -0.62 -0.75
N SER A 46 6.88 0.10 0.32
CA SER A 46 6.36 -0.17 1.67
C SER A 46 4.85 0.09 1.75
N LEU A 47 4.37 1.19 1.16
CA LEU A 47 2.94 1.48 0.97
C LEU A 47 2.23 0.37 0.17
N SER A 48 2.86 -0.12 -0.89
CA SER A 48 2.30 -1.20 -1.71
C SER A 48 2.15 -2.52 -0.94
N LEU A 49 3.14 -2.86 -0.11
CA LEU A 49 3.08 -4.04 0.76
C LEU A 49 2.04 -3.89 1.86
N TRP A 50 1.94 -2.69 2.44
CA TRP A 50 0.92 -2.39 3.43
C TRP A 50 -0.48 -2.50 2.82
N ALA A 51 -0.74 -1.88 1.67
CA ALA A 51 -2.00 -2.03 0.95
C ALA A 51 -2.38 -3.51 0.71
N GLU A 52 -1.44 -4.33 0.24
CA GLU A 52 -1.65 -5.77 0.06
C GLU A 52 -1.98 -6.50 1.37
N SER A 53 -1.29 -6.14 2.46
CA SER A 53 -1.56 -6.70 3.79
C SER A 53 -2.97 -6.37 4.29
N LEU A 54 -3.48 -5.15 4.06
CA LEU A 54 -4.85 -4.76 4.44
C LEU A 54 -5.90 -5.54 3.65
N ILE A 55 -5.71 -5.68 2.34
CA ILE A 55 -6.61 -6.48 1.49
C ILE A 55 -6.64 -7.95 1.94
N ASN A 56 -5.48 -8.52 2.27
CA ASN A 56 -5.40 -9.88 2.80
C ASN A 56 -6.06 -10.03 4.16
N LEU A 57 -5.80 -9.10 5.07
CA LEU A 57 -6.41 -9.08 6.40
C LEU A 57 -7.93 -8.98 6.31
N GLY A 58 -8.45 -8.04 5.54
CA GLY A 58 -9.89 -7.87 5.35
C GLY A 58 -10.52 -9.10 4.71
N GLY A 59 -9.85 -9.68 3.72
CA GLY A 59 -10.30 -10.88 3.06
C GLY A 59 -10.37 -12.11 3.96
N PHE A 60 -9.31 -12.40 4.69
CA PHE A 60 -9.31 -13.51 5.64
C PHE A 60 -10.30 -13.26 6.79
N SER A 61 -10.43 -12.00 7.23
CA SER A 61 -11.36 -11.61 8.29
C SER A 61 -12.83 -11.71 7.88
N ILE A 62 -13.18 -11.50 6.63
CA ILE A 62 -14.59 -11.56 6.20
C ILE A 62 -14.95 -12.95 5.67
N PHE A 63 -14.05 -13.57 4.89
CA PHE A 63 -14.34 -14.77 4.11
C PHE A 63 -13.63 -16.03 4.61
N ARG A 64 -12.68 -15.93 5.56
CA ARG A 64 -11.97 -17.08 6.16
C ARG A 64 -11.33 -17.97 5.08
N GLU A 65 -11.45 -19.29 5.23
CA GLU A 65 -11.03 -20.31 4.27
C GLU A 65 -11.63 -20.14 2.85
N ARG A 66 -12.69 -19.33 2.69
CA ARG A 66 -13.24 -18.99 1.36
C ARG A 66 -12.53 -17.81 0.70
N PHE A 67 -11.59 -17.16 1.41
CA PHE A 67 -10.70 -16.18 0.83
C PHE A 67 -9.55 -16.90 0.12
N LYS A 68 -9.38 -16.64 -1.17
CA LYS A 68 -8.32 -17.23 -1.97
C LYS A 68 -7.24 -16.17 -2.18
N GLU A 69 -6.22 -16.19 -1.33
CA GLU A 69 -5.10 -15.25 -1.43
C GLU A 69 -4.37 -15.33 -2.79
N LYS A 70 -4.39 -16.51 -3.41
CA LYS A 70 -3.82 -16.74 -4.75
C LYS A 70 -4.59 -16.07 -5.90
N ASP A 71 -5.78 -15.54 -5.65
CA ASP A 71 -6.51 -14.78 -6.67
C ASP A 71 -5.76 -13.49 -7.01
N SER A 72 -5.96 -12.99 -8.25
CA SER A 72 -5.33 -11.74 -8.66
C SER A 72 -5.70 -10.60 -7.71
N TYR A 73 -4.75 -9.68 -7.49
CA TYR A 73 -4.95 -8.56 -6.57
C TYR A 73 -6.24 -7.78 -6.85
N HIS A 74 -6.53 -7.50 -8.12
CA HIS A 74 -7.77 -6.83 -8.52
C HIS A 74 -9.03 -7.58 -8.08
N LYS A 75 -9.08 -8.91 -8.25
CA LYS A 75 -10.22 -9.73 -7.78
C LYS A 75 -10.35 -9.72 -6.26
N ARG A 76 -9.22 -9.69 -5.54
CA ARG A 76 -9.22 -9.54 -4.09
C ARG A 76 -9.84 -8.19 -3.72
N VAL A 77 -9.34 -7.09 -4.27
CA VAL A 77 -9.85 -5.72 -4.02
C VAL A 77 -11.36 -5.61 -4.31
N GLU A 78 -11.81 -6.05 -5.48
CA GLU A 78 -13.24 -6.00 -5.86
C GLU A 78 -14.14 -6.78 -4.90
N LYS A 79 -13.64 -7.91 -4.36
CA LYS A 79 -14.36 -8.73 -3.40
C LYS A 79 -14.35 -8.11 -1.99
N ILE A 80 -13.29 -7.40 -1.61
CA ILE A 80 -13.06 -6.91 -0.25
C ILE A 80 -13.74 -5.56 -0.02
N LEU A 81 -13.50 -4.58 -0.88
CA LEU A 81 -13.94 -3.19 -0.65
C LEU A 81 -15.45 -3.03 -0.37
N PRO A 82 -16.38 -3.74 -1.05
CA PRO A 82 -17.82 -3.57 -0.81
C PRO A 82 -18.30 -3.96 0.60
N ASN A 83 -17.44 -4.56 1.44
CA ASN A 83 -17.79 -4.95 2.80
C ASN A 83 -17.46 -3.88 3.84
N PHE A 84 -16.85 -2.76 3.43
CA PHE A 84 -16.41 -1.70 4.33
C PHE A 84 -17.09 -0.39 3.97
N ASP A 85 -17.52 0.36 4.99
CA ASP A 85 -18.16 1.66 4.82
C ASP A 85 -17.10 2.76 4.67
N VAL A 86 -16.43 2.77 3.52
CA VAL A 86 -15.36 3.72 3.21
C VAL A 86 -15.97 4.99 2.64
N ASN A 87 -15.70 6.13 3.28
CA ASN A 87 -16.23 7.44 2.88
C ASN A 87 -15.95 7.81 1.41
N ASP A 88 -14.74 7.50 0.93
CA ASP A 88 -14.32 7.75 -0.46
C ASP A 88 -13.72 6.48 -1.08
N ILE A 89 -14.63 5.57 -1.46
CA ILE A 89 -14.25 4.26 -2.01
C ILE A 89 -13.55 4.36 -3.36
N GLU A 90 -13.86 5.38 -4.17
CA GLU A 90 -13.24 5.56 -5.49
C GLU A 90 -11.79 6.01 -5.35
N LYS A 91 -11.52 6.98 -4.47
CA LYS A 91 -10.13 7.36 -4.15
C LYS A 91 -9.33 6.19 -3.59
N LEU A 92 -9.92 5.38 -2.72
CA LEU A 92 -9.27 4.16 -2.22
C LEU A 92 -8.95 3.20 -3.37
N ARG A 93 -9.89 2.96 -4.30
CA ARG A 93 -9.66 2.10 -5.48
C ARG A 93 -8.53 2.62 -6.35
N GLU A 94 -8.49 3.92 -6.61
CA GLU A 94 -7.45 4.56 -7.40
C GLU A 94 -6.07 4.38 -6.76
N ILE A 95 -5.93 4.72 -5.48
CA ILE A 95 -4.66 4.55 -4.73
C ILE A 95 -4.21 3.08 -4.74
N LEU A 96 -5.10 2.13 -4.44
CA LEU A 96 -4.75 0.70 -4.46
C LEU A 96 -4.31 0.23 -5.85
N ALA A 97 -4.92 0.74 -6.92
CA ALA A 97 -4.55 0.41 -8.28
C ALA A 97 -3.20 1.02 -8.68
N GLU A 98 -2.92 2.27 -8.30
CA GLU A 98 -1.63 2.93 -8.56
C GLU A 98 -0.48 2.25 -7.81
N LEU A 99 -0.66 1.94 -6.52
CA LEU A 99 0.31 1.19 -5.72
C LEU A 99 0.61 -0.18 -6.32
N GLN A 100 -0.43 -0.95 -6.69
CA GLN A 100 -0.23 -2.26 -7.31
C GLN A 100 0.50 -2.16 -8.66
N THR A 101 0.17 -1.14 -9.45
CA THR A 101 0.79 -0.90 -10.76
C THR A 101 2.26 -0.55 -10.61
N ALA A 102 2.58 0.35 -9.68
CA ALA A 102 3.95 0.73 -9.36
C ALA A 102 4.78 -0.47 -8.88
N ARG A 103 4.26 -1.24 -7.92
CA ARG A 103 4.90 -2.46 -7.42
C ARG A 103 5.15 -3.47 -8.54
N ASN A 104 4.16 -3.71 -9.41
CA ASN A 104 4.31 -4.63 -10.53
C ASN A 104 5.39 -4.16 -11.51
N SER A 105 5.45 -2.85 -11.80
CA SER A 105 6.47 -2.25 -12.65
C SER A 105 7.88 -2.46 -12.07
N LEU A 106 8.03 -2.28 -10.76
CA LEU A 106 9.30 -2.44 -10.04
C LEU A 106 9.72 -3.92 -9.87
N ALA A 107 8.78 -4.83 -9.61
CA ALA A 107 9.05 -6.22 -9.29
C ALA A 107 9.14 -7.15 -10.52
N HIS A 108 8.55 -6.75 -11.64
CA HIS A 108 8.50 -7.54 -12.86
C HIS A 108 9.06 -6.81 -14.08
N PRO A 109 10.29 -6.22 -14.00
CA PRO A 109 10.89 -5.57 -15.15
C PRO A 109 11.07 -6.62 -16.26
N LYS A 110 10.42 -6.39 -17.40
CA LYS A 110 10.64 -7.18 -18.61
C LYS A 110 11.67 -6.45 -19.48
N PRO A 111 12.67 -7.16 -20.04
CA PRO A 111 13.47 -6.60 -21.11
C PRO A 111 12.56 -6.16 -22.25
N SER A 112 12.67 -4.91 -22.68
CA SER A 112 11.86 -4.35 -23.76
C SER A 112 12.78 -3.55 -24.68
N ASN A 113 12.81 -3.90 -25.97
CA ASN A 113 13.38 -3.05 -26.99
C ASN A 113 12.30 -2.05 -27.40
N ILE A 114 12.36 -0.84 -26.84
CA ILE A 114 11.39 0.21 -27.15
C ILE A 114 12.07 1.15 -28.16
N GLU A 115 11.58 1.17 -29.39
CA GLU A 115 11.89 2.25 -30.33
C GLU A 115 11.01 3.46 -29.97
N VAL A 116 11.64 4.56 -29.61
CA VAL A 116 10.93 5.79 -29.25
C VAL A 116 11.35 6.91 -30.19
N THR A 117 10.37 7.50 -30.87
CA THR A 117 10.58 8.70 -31.69
C THR A 117 10.65 9.91 -30.76
N VAL A 118 11.83 10.49 -30.58
CA VAL A 118 12.01 11.73 -29.82
C VAL A 118 11.49 12.89 -30.69
N HIS A 119 10.43 13.57 -30.23
CA HIS A 119 9.91 14.77 -30.88
C HIS A 119 10.77 15.99 -30.51
N GLU A 120 10.96 16.93 -31.45
CA GLU A 120 11.69 18.17 -31.22
C GLU A 120 11.15 18.89 -29.95
N GLY A 121 12.06 19.21 -29.01
CA GLY A 121 11.74 19.92 -27.77
C GLY A 121 11.52 19.03 -26.54
N ARG A 122 11.62 17.70 -26.63
CA ARG A 122 11.72 16.81 -25.46
C ARG A 122 13.16 16.36 -25.23
N ASP A 123 13.52 16.22 -23.96
CA ASP A 123 14.76 15.57 -23.53
C ASP A 123 14.79 14.12 -24.06
N GLU A 124 15.84 13.77 -24.80
CA GLU A 124 16.08 12.44 -25.36
C GLU A 124 16.11 11.35 -24.27
N PHE A 125 16.39 11.71 -23.01
CA PHE A 125 16.39 10.79 -21.88
C PHE A 125 15.00 10.59 -21.23
N SER A 126 13.99 11.41 -21.57
CA SER A 126 12.63 11.24 -21.06
C SER A 126 11.99 9.90 -21.44
N VAL A 127 12.50 9.25 -22.49
CA VAL A 127 12.07 7.92 -22.94
C VAL A 127 12.41 6.79 -21.96
N PHE A 128 13.34 7.06 -21.03
CA PHE A 128 13.71 6.13 -19.96
C PHE A 128 12.87 6.34 -18.69
N ASP A 129 11.98 7.33 -18.69
CA ASP A 129 11.10 7.58 -17.55
C ASP A 129 10.11 6.41 -17.40
N ARG A 130 9.95 5.96 -16.17
CA ARG A 130 9.08 4.83 -15.84
C ARG A 130 7.81 5.38 -15.26
N ASP A 131 6.65 4.83 -15.63
CA ASP A 131 5.35 5.36 -15.20
C ASP A 131 5.22 5.53 -13.68
N TYR A 132 5.88 4.69 -12.87
CA TYR A 132 5.84 4.82 -11.41
C TYR A 132 6.56 6.08 -10.89
N ARG A 133 7.47 6.68 -11.65
CA ARG A 133 8.24 7.86 -11.23
C ARG A 133 7.36 9.09 -11.03
N ARG A 134 6.22 9.17 -11.72
CA ARG A 134 5.20 10.21 -11.47
C ARG A 134 4.64 10.19 -10.05
N LEU A 135 4.72 9.04 -9.38
CA LEU A 135 4.25 8.81 -8.02
C LEU A 135 5.32 9.15 -6.96
N LEU A 136 6.56 9.42 -7.37
CA LEU A 136 7.67 9.76 -6.47
C LEU A 136 7.60 11.24 -6.09
N ASN A 137 6.56 11.59 -5.35
CA ASN A 137 6.39 12.91 -4.75
C ASN A 137 5.74 12.75 -3.37
N LEU A 138 6.10 13.66 -2.44
CA LEU A 138 5.68 13.54 -1.05
C LEU A 138 4.16 13.56 -0.90
N ASP A 139 3.46 14.42 -1.64
CA ASP A 139 2.00 14.56 -1.60
C ASP A 139 1.28 13.24 -1.92
N PHE A 140 1.70 12.51 -2.96
CA PHE A 140 1.13 11.21 -3.28
C PHE A 140 1.40 10.16 -2.19
N LEU A 141 2.61 10.13 -1.64
CA LEU A 141 2.99 9.15 -0.61
C LEU A 141 2.19 9.38 0.68
N GLU A 142 2.08 10.63 1.12
CA GLU A 142 1.29 11.02 2.30
C GLU A 142 -0.20 10.75 2.10
N LYS A 143 -0.76 11.12 0.93
CA LYS A 143 -2.16 10.83 0.60
C LYS A 143 -2.45 9.34 0.58
N SER A 144 -1.52 8.55 0.03
CA SER A 144 -1.64 7.09 0.03
C SER A 144 -1.65 6.56 1.45
N ASN A 145 -0.74 7.04 2.30
CA ASN A 145 -0.67 6.65 3.71
C ASN A 145 -1.99 6.92 4.43
N GLN A 146 -2.50 8.15 4.32
CA GLN A 146 -3.74 8.55 4.97
C GLN A 146 -4.93 7.71 4.52
N VAL A 147 -5.05 7.44 3.22
CA VAL A 147 -6.15 6.61 2.68
C VAL A 147 -6.08 5.17 3.18
N LEU A 148 -4.86 4.61 3.33
CA LEU A 148 -4.68 3.27 3.89
C LEU A 148 -4.97 3.22 5.39
N GLU A 149 -4.60 4.25 6.14
CA GLU A 149 -4.97 4.43 7.55
C GLU A 149 -6.48 4.54 7.73
N ASP A 150 -7.16 5.39 6.96
CA ASP A 150 -8.61 5.55 7.01
C ASP A 150 -9.32 4.21 6.69
N PHE A 151 -8.80 3.49 5.69
CA PHE A 151 -9.31 2.15 5.37
C PHE A 151 -9.07 1.16 6.51
N TYR A 152 -7.88 1.17 7.11
CA TYR A 152 -7.55 0.36 8.28
C TYR A 152 -8.52 0.62 9.44
N PHE A 153 -8.77 1.88 9.81
CA PHE A 153 -9.72 2.22 10.86
C PHE A 153 -11.15 1.78 10.52
N THR A 154 -11.57 1.95 9.27
CA THR A 154 -12.86 1.44 8.80
C THR A 154 -12.96 -0.07 8.96
N MET A 155 -11.87 -0.81 8.68
CA MET A 155 -11.82 -2.24 8.90
C MET A 155 -11.94 -2.61 10.39
N CYS A 156 -11.34 -1.82 11.29
CA CYS A 156 -11.40 -2.04 12.74
C CYS A 156 -12.83 -2.01 13.31
N GLU A 157 -13.67 -1.14 12.75
CA GLU A 157 -15.07 -1.02 13.18
C GLU A 157 -15.97 -2.15 12.64
N HIS A 158 -15.51 -2.92 11.65
CA HIS A 158 -16.31 -3.99 11.06
C HIS A 158 -16.41 -5.21 12.00
N PRO A 159 -17.62 -5.69 12.38
CA PRO A 159 -17.80 -6.74 13.40
C PRO A 159 -17.00 -8.03 13.13
N LYS A 160 -17.05 -8.55 11.89
CA LYS A 160 -16.31 -9.78 11.53
C LYS A 160 -14.79 -9.63 11.60
N VAL A 161 -14.29 -8.41 11.45
CA VAL A 161 -12.86 -8.11 11.53
C VAL A 161 -12.48 -7.95 13.00
N LYS A 162 -13.25 -7.21 13.79
CA LYS A 162 -13.06 -7.12 15.25
C LYS A 162 -13.01 -8.50 15.93
N ASP A 163 -13.89 -9.41 15.54
CA ASP A 163 -13.96 -10.74 16.17
C ASP A 163 -12.72 -11.60 15.93
N TYR A 164 -12.01 -11.40 14.82
CA TYR A 164 -10.96 -12.33 14.37
C TYR A 164 -9.64 -11.66 13.93
N GLY A 165 -9.54 -10.34 13.92
CA GLY A 165 -8.54 -9.61 13.15
C GLY A 165 -8.00 -8.32 13.75
N PHE A 166 -8.44 -7.88 14.94
CA PHE A 166 -7.77 -6.82 15.72
C PHE A 166 -7.76 -7.11 17.20
N ILE A 167 -6.60 -6.88 17.81
CA ILE A 167 -6.28 -7.53 19.07
C ILE A 167 -5.39 -6.62 19.89
N GLU A 168 -5.89 -6.35 21.09
CA GLU A 168 -5.17 -5.61 22.12
C GLU A 168 -4.98 -6.40 23.43
N THR A 169 -5.43 -7.66 23.54
CA THR A 169 -5.33 -8.41 24.81
C THR A 169 -5.10 -9.91 24.62
N ALA A 170 -4.23 -10.48 25.46
CA ALA A 170 -4.15 -11.92 25.71
C ALA A 170 -5.17 -12.28 26.80
N VAL A 171 -6.12 -13.15 26.48
CA VAL A 171 -7.11 -13.63 27.45
C VAL A 171 -6.77 -15.07 27.82
N GLN A 172 -6.79 -15.40 29.11
CA GLN A 172 -6.63 -16.78 29.58
C GLN A 172 -7.87 -17.58 29.13
N ALA A 173 -7.66 -18.68 28.42
CA ALA A 173 -8.74 -19.58 28.02
C ALA A 173 -9.12 -20.52 29.18
N ASP A 174 -10.42 -20.70 29.41
CA ASP A 174 -11.00 -21.66 30.36
C ASP A 174 -10.77 -23.12 29.93
#